data_AF-A0A7C7PYR6-F1
#
_entry.id   AF-A0A7C7PYR6-F1
#
_cell.length_a   1.000
_cell.length_b   1.000
_cell.length_c   1.000
_cell.angle_alpha   90.00
_cell.angle_beta   90.00
_cell.angle_gamma   90.00
#
_symmetry.space_group_name_H-M   'P 1'
#
loop_
_entity.id
_entity.type
_entity.pdbx_description
1 polymer ?
#
loop_
_entity_poly.entity_id
_entity_poly.type
_entity_poly.pdbx_seq_one_letter_code
_entity_poly.pdbx_strand_id
1 'polypeptide(L)' 'MTESAMTESLENRRKRLRFRSWHRGTQEMDLLIGSFADAHLESFDAAQLGRFEALLDVPEPV' A
#
# COMPACT_ATOMS: atom_id res chain seq x y z
N MET A 1 -7.88 22.90 -3.83
CA MET A 1 -6.53 23.03 -3.25
C MET A 1 -6.12 21.68 -2.68
N THR A 2 -5.27 20.93 -3.37
CA THR A 2 -4.39 19.89 -2.78
C THR A 2 -3.24 19.62 -3.76
N GLU A 3 -2.39 20.63 -3.93
CA GLU A 3 -1.03 20.44 -4.42
C GLU A 3 -0.24 19.74 -3.33
N SER A 4 -0.15 18.41 -3.37
CA SER A 4 0.85 17.67 -2.59
C SER A 4 1.50 16.53 -3.39
N ALA A 5 1.28 16.50 -4.71
CA ALA A 5 1.75 15.42 -5.58
C ALA A 5 3.18 15.60 -6.12
N MET A 6 3.92 16.65 -5.74
CA MET A 6 5.28 16.86 -6.23
C MET A 6 6.32 16.46 -5.18
N THR A 7 6.70 15.17 -5.19
CA THR A 7 7.78 14.53 -4.39
C THR A 7 7.34 13.88 -3.08
N GLU A 8 6.29 13.05 -3.11
CA GLU A 8 6.13 12.07 -2.02
C GLU A 8 7.26 11.04 -2.14
N SER A 9 8.24 11.09 -1.23
CA SER A 9 9.34 10.13 -1.17
C SER A 9 8.82 8.70 -1.14
N LEU A 10 9.55 7.75 -1.75
CA LEU A 10 9.16 6.33 -1.79
C LEU A 10 8.82 5.78 -0.40
N GLU A 11 9.52 6.24 0.63
CA GLU A 11 9.23 5.91 2.03
C GLU A 11 7.85 6.36 2.51
N ASN A 12 7.37 7.54 2.10
CA ASN A 12 6.03 8.01 2.45
C ASN A 12 4.95 7.18 1.73
N ARG A 13 5.17 6.84 0.45
CA ARG A 13 4.29 5.91 -0.29
C ARG A 13 4.21 4.56 0.40
N ARG A 14 5.36 4.01 0.83
CA ARG A 14 5.44 2.75 1.57
C ARG A 14 4.63 2.82 2.87
N LYS A 15 4.84 3.85 3.70
CA LYS A 15 4.08 4.02 4.95
C LYS A 15 2.56 4.06 4.70
N ARG A 16 2.12 4.78 3.67
CA ARG A 16 0.69 4.89 3.33
C ARG A 16 0.11 3.57 2.82
N LEU A 17 0.85 2.85 1.96
CA LEU A 17 0.44 1.54 1.43
C LEU A 17 0.39 0.47 2.53
N ARG A 18 1.36 0.48 3.44
CA ARG A 18 1.36 -0.34 4.64
C ARG A 18 0.11 -0.05 5.46
N PHE A 19 -0.14 1.21 5.83
CA PHE A 19 -1.31 1.56 6.64
C PHE A 19 -2.63 1.08 6.00
N ARG A 20 -2.81 1.27 4.68
CA ARG A 20 -3.97 0.75 3.94
C ARG A 20 -4.07 -0.78 3.96
N SER A 21 -2.94 -1.47 3.87
CA SER A 21 -2.88 -2.94 3.94
C SER A 21 -3.38 -3.47 5.28
N TRP A 22 -3.25 -2.66 6.34
CA TRP A 22 -3.64 -2.98 7.71
C TRP A 22 -5.06 -2.46 8.11
N HIS A 23 -5.82 -1.90 7.16
CA HIS A 23 -7.15 -1.33 7.42
C HIS A 23 -8.21 -1.87 6.43
N ARG A 24 -8.03 -3.08 5.91
CA ARG A 24 -8.95 -3.70 4.92
C ARG A 24 -10.17 -4.42 5.56
N GLY A 25 -10.32 -4.36 6.88
CA GLY A 25 -11.56 -4.71 7.58
C GLY A 25 -11.69 -6.17 8.01
N THR A 26 -11.09 -7.14 7.30
CA THR A 26 -11.04 -8.54 7.73
C THR A 26 -9.65 -8.93 8.24
N GLN A 27 -9.57 -9.37 9.50
CA GLN A 27 -8.31 -9.64 10.20
C GLN A 27 -7.37 -10.63 9.48
N GLU A 28 -7.93 -11.62 8.77
CA GLU A 28 -7.16 -12.61 8.00
C GLU A 28 -6.53 -12.03 6.73
N MET A 29 -7.30 -11.22 5.98
CA MET A 29 -6.80 -10.52 4.80
C MET A 29 -5.73 -9.49 5.18
N ASP A 30 -5.96 -8.84 6.32
CA ASP A 30 -5.07 -7.85 6.93
C ASP A 30 -3.74 -8.48 7.37
N LEU A 31 -3.78 -9.66 8.01
CA LEU A 31 -2.58 -10.42 8.34
C LEU A 31 -1.79 -10.86 7.10
N LEU A 32 -2.49 -11.34 6.07
CA LEU A 32 -1.84 -11.83 4.85
C LEU A 32 -1.19 -10.69 4.06
N ILE A 33 -1.96 -9.63 3.78
CA ILE A 33 -1.50 -8.48 2.99
C ILE A 33 -0.59 -7.57 3.82
N GLY A 34 -0.87 -7.39 5.12
CA GLY A 34 -0.07 -6.58 6.04
C GLY A 34 1.32 -7.15 6.31
N SER A 35 1.44 -8.47 6.48
CA SER A 35 2.75 -9.14 6.64
C SER A 35 3.54 -9.15 5.34
N PHE A 36 2.87 -9.38 4.20
CA PHE A 36 3.49 -9.26 2.88
C PHE A 36 3.98 -7.82 2.64
N ALA A 37 3.17 -6.84 3.01
CA ALA A 37 3.51 -5.44 2.88
C ALA A 37 4.73 -5.08 3.72
N ASP A 38 4.80 -5.53 4.98
CA ASP A 38 5.96 -5.33 5.85
C ASP A 38 7.25 -5.91 5.25
N ALA A 39 7.22 -7.15 4.76
CA ALA A 39 8.40 -7.83 4.23
C ALA A 39 8.89 -7.28 2.87
N HIS A 40 7.99 -6.79 2.03
CA HIS A 40 8.31 -6.47 0.63
C HIS A 40 8.31 -4.97 0.30
N LEU A 41 7.56 -4.11 1.00
CA LEU A 41 7.48 -2.69 0.65
C LEU A 41 8.83 -1.96 0.73
N GLU A 42 9.69 -2.34 1.67
CA GLU A 42 11.02 -1.72 1.81
C GLU A 42 11.93 -1.98 0.61
N SER A 43 11.77 -3.13 -0.04
CA SER A 43 12.51 -3.52 -1.23
C SER A 43 11.85 -3.07 -2.52
N PHE A 44 10.60 -2.58 -2.48
CA PHE A 44 9.87 -2.19 -3.68
C PHE A 44 10.36 -0.87 -4.27
N ASP A 45 10.58 -0.88 -5.57
CA ASP A 45 10.81 0.30 -6.39
C ASP A 45 9.51 1.05 -6.71
N ALA A 46 9.64 2.25 -7.29
CA ALA A 46 8.50 3.12 -7.58
C ALA A 46 7.43 2.44 -8.46
N ALA A 47 7.84 1.58 -9.40
CA ALA A 47 6.94 0.87 -10.29
C ALA A 47 6.20 -0.26 -9.55
N GLN A 48 6.91 -1.01 -8.70
CA GLN A 48 6.31 -2.03 -7.86
C GLN A 48 5.32 -1.46 -6.84
N LEU A 49 5.66 -0.33 -6.21
CA LEU A 49 4.73 0.39 -5.32
C LEU A 49 3.46 0.82 -6.05
N GLY A 50 3.58 1.28 -7.31
CA GLY A 50 2.43 1.62 -8.14
C GLY A 50 1.53 0.42 -8.45
N ARG A 51 2.11 -0.75 -8.72
CA ARG A 51 1.35 -2.01 -8.92
C ARG A 51 0.64 -2.46 -7.64
N PHE A 52 1.33 -2.36 -6.50
CA PHE A 52 0.76 -2.70 -5.20
C PHE A 52 -0.38 -1.73 -4.82
N GLU A 53 -0.21 -0.45 -5.12
CA GLU A 53 -1.26 0.56 -4.96
C GLU A 53 -2.51 0.24 -5.78
N ALA A 54 -2.34 -0.15 -7.05
CA ALA A 54 -3.44 -0.57 -7.91
C ALA A 54 -4.12 -1.85 -7.39
N LEU A 55 -3.36 -2.81 -6.86
CA LEU A 55 -3.92 -4.03 -6.23
C LEU A 55 -4.76 -3.70 -4.98
N LEU A 56 -4.32 -2.72 -4.20
CA LEU A 56 -5.08 -2.24 -3.04
C LEU A 56 -6.32 -1.41 -3.42
N ASP A 57 -6.32 -0.79 -4.60
CA ASP A 57 -7.43 0.00 -5.12
C ASP A 57 -8.56 -0.85 -5.70
N VAL A 58 -8.28 -2.11 -6.05
CA VAL A 58 -9.33 -3.05 -6.47
C VAL A 58 -10.32 -3.24 -5.31
N PRO A 59 -11.60 -2.86 -5.48
CA PRO A 59 -12.61 -3.10 -4.47
C PRO A 59 -12.76 -4.60 -4.26
N GLU A 60 -12.85 -5.02 -3.00
CA GLU A 60 -13.18 -6.41 -2.70
C GLU A 60 -14.50 -6.77 -3.43
N PRO A 61 -14.54 -7.88 -4.18
CA PRO A 61 -15.77 -8.29 -4.82
C PRO A 61 -16.83 -8.53 -3.75
N VAL A 62 -17.99 -7.89 -3.94
CA VAL A 62 -19.20 -8.09 -3.15
C VAL A 62 -19.70 -9.53 -3.21
#